data_AF-A0A8J7WSD3-F1
#
_entry.id   AF-A0A8J7WSD3-F1
#
_cell.length_a   1.000
_cell.length_b   1.000
_cell.length_c   1.000
_cell.angle_alpha   90.00
_cell.angle_beta   90.00
_cell.angle_gamma   90.00
#
_symmetry.space_group_name_H-M   'P 1'
#
loop_
_entity.id
_entity.type
_entity.pdbx_description
1 polymer ?
#
loop_
_entity_poly.entity_id
_entity_poly.type
_entity_poly.pdbx_seq_one_letter_code
_entity_poly.pdbx_strand_id
1 'polypeptide(L)'
;MARAAFPKGSLAIRLRDEVGPLFRDAEFAGCYGRRGRPGYSPAALMLVLVLQFVEKLTDVQAAEAVAERIGWKYALGLRLEDAGFDSSVLSEFRARLIEHDLSLLAFDRILERCRELDLVKAGGKQRTDSTHVICAVRDLNRSELVGESVRALCEVLAAVAPDFLPATVDLTVWAKRYGPRVASWSGPRTQAERDRLTVQFALDGRLLIEAVHKDRQRAWLRELPQVAALCTVLRQTFLIETRADGSEVMRRRTDKDGVPPGQHRLASPYDLDARWAAKGETFWLGYKLHLTETCDDPLDADADADSARLGTAGGVGSGRT
;
A
#
# COMPACT_ATOMS: atom_id res chain seq x y z
N MET A 1 4.84 -0.21 35.53
CA MET A 1 4.19 1.08 35.22
C MET A 1 3.28 1.02 34.00
N ALA A 2 3.75 0.62 32.81
CA ALA A 2 2.88 0.54 31.61
C ALA A 2 1.64 -0.36 31.78
N ARG A 3 1.80 -1.60 32.29
CA ARG A 3 0.66 -2.50 32.60
C ARG A 3 -0.33 -1.92 33.61
N ALA A 4 0.15 -1.09 34.55
CA ALA A 4 -0.69 -0.43 35.54
C ALA A 4 -1.45 0.78 34.94
N ALA A 5 -0.84 1.47 33.96
CA ALA A 5 -1.47 2.58 33.24
C ALA A 5 -2.53 2.11 32.22
N PHE A 6 -2.45 0.86 31.76
CA PHE A 6 -3.39 0.25 30.81
C PHE A 6 -4.00 -1.04 31.40
N PRO A 7 -4.94 -0.94 32.36
CA PRO A 7 -5.52 -2.12 33.02
C PRO A 7 -6.35 -3.01 32.08
N LYS A 8 -6.86 -2.46 30.97
CA LYS A 8 -7.51 -3.23 29.89
C LYS A 8 -6.53 -3.70 28.80
N GLY A 9 -5.23 -3.44 28.99
CA GLY A 9 -4.19 -3.61 27.98
C GLY A 9 -4.26 -2.58 26.85
N SER A 10 -3.25 -2.62 25.99
CA SER A 10 -3.25 -2.00 24.67
C SER A 10 -2.71 -3.01 23.67
N LEU A 11 -2.96 -2.81 22.37
CA LEU A 11 -2.41 -3.71 21.35
C LEU A 11 -0.88 -3.79 21.46
N ALA A 12 -0.20 -2.66 21.58
CA ALA A 12 1.25 -2.59 21.72
C ALA A 12 1.77 -3.37 22.95
N ILE A 13 1.05 -3.30 24.08
CA ILE A 13 1.41 -4.04 25.30
C ILE A 13 1.21 -5.55 25.10
N ARG A 14 0.06 -5.98 24.56
CA ARG A 14 -0.22 -7.40 24.28
C ARG A 14 0.76 -7.98 23.28
N LEU A 15 1.10 -7.22 22.23
CA LEU A 15 2.08 -7.64 21.23
C LEU A 15 3.43 -7.96 21.90
N ARG A 16 3.89 -7.11 22.83
CA ARG A 16 5.14 -7.40 23.55
C ARG A 16 5.00 -8.54 24.56
N ASP A 17 3.90 -8.63 25.28
CA ASP A 17 3.73 -9.57 26.39
C ASP A 17 3.38 -10.99 25.93
N GLU A 18 2.54 -11.12 24.91
CA GLU A 18 2.02 -12.40 24.42
C GLU A 18 2.80 -12.89 23.19
N VAL A 19 3.09 -11.99 22.24
CA VAL A 19 3.78 -12.35 20.99
C VAL A 19 5.30 -12.30 21.17
N GLY A 20 5.83 -11.39 21.98
CA GLY A 20 7.26 -11.30 22.28
C GLY A 20 8.07 -10.59 21.18
N PRO A 21 9.41 -10.71 21.19
CA PRO A 21 10.27 -10.05 20.21
C PRO A 21 10.11 -10.69 18.82
N LEU A 22 9.43 -9.98 17.91
CA LEU A 22 9.15 -10.43 16.54
C LEU A 22 10.33 -10.34 15.58
N PHE A 23 11.21 -9.36 15.79
CA PHE A 23 12.25 -8.98 14.83
C PHE A 23 13.60 -8.85 15.52
N ARG A 24 14.67 -9.19 14.79
CA ARG A 24 16.06 -9.03 15.23
C ARG A 24 16.82 -8.16 14.23
N ASP A 25 17.64 -7.26 14.74
CA ASP A 25 18.43 -6.34 13.90
C ASP A 25 19.33 -7.06 12.88
N ALA A 26 19.79 -8.27 13.21
CA ALA A 26 20.60 -9.10 12.33
C ALA A 26 19.90 -9.44 11.00
N GLU A 27 18.57 -9.48 10.98
CA GLU A 27 17.77 -9.78 9.79
C GLU A 27 17.76 -8.64 8.78
N PHE A 28 18.04 -7.43 9.25
CA PHE A 28 18.12 -6.22 8.43
C PHE A 28 19.55 -5.81 8.14
N ALA A 29 20.56 -6.56 8.61
CA ALA A 29 21.96 -6.18 8.48
C ALA A 29 22.39 -5.93 7.03
N GLY A 30 21.77 -6.62 6.07
CA GLY A 30 22.00 -6.42 4.63
C GLY A 30 21.55 -5.06 4.09
N CYS A 31 20.61 -4.39 4.78
CA CYS A 31 20.05 -3.09 4.37
C CYS A 31 20.86 -1.88 4.87
N TYR A 32 21.89 -2.12 5.68
CA TYR A 32 22.66 -1.06 6.32
C TYR A 32 24.15 -1.21 6.01
N GLY A 33 24.80 -0.08 5.74
CA GLY A 33 26.25 -0.05 5.56
C GLY A 33 26.98 -0.42 6.85
N ARG A 34 28.13 -1.10 6.73
CA ARG A 34 28.98 -1.50 7.88
C ARG A 34 29.62 -0.31 8.61
N ARG A 35 29.57 0.90 8.04
CA ARG A 35 30.09 2.14 8.63
C ARG A 35 29.02 3.23 8.51
N GLY A 36 28.79 3.97 9.59
CA GLY A 36 27.81 5.06 9.65
C GLY A 36 27.52 5.48 11.08
N ARG A 37 26.68 6.52 11.22
CA ARG A 37 26.14 6.95 12.52
C ARG A 37 25.27 5.82 13.09
N PRO A 38 25.27 5.59 14.43
CA PRO A 38 24.35 4.63 15.04
C PRO A 38 22.91 4.98 14.65
N GLY A 39 22.26 4.10 13.91
CA GLY A 39 20.86 4.25 13.52
C GLY A 39 19.94 3.73 14.62
N TYR A 40 18.65 4.06 14.50
CA TYR A 40 17.61 3.36 15.25
C TYR A 40 17.61 1.88 14.87
N SER A 41 17.30 1.02 15.85
CA SER A 41 17.19 -0.43 15.65
C SER A 41 16.21 -0.72 14.50
N PRO A 42 16.65 -1.41 13.42
CA PRO A 42 15.78 -1.81 12.32
C PRO A 42 14.61 -2.69 12.79
N ALA A 43 14.84 -3.56 13.79
CA ALA A 43 13.78 -4.38 14.38
C ALA A 43 12.73 -3.52 15.08
N ALA A 44 13.15 -2.47 15.79
CA ALA A 44 12.23 -1.52 16.41
C ALA A 44 11.45 -0.73 15.36
N LEU A 45 12.10 -0.27 14.29
CA LEU A 45 11.43 0.43 13.18
C LEU A 45 10.39 -0.47 12.47
N MET A 46 10.70 -1.75 12.28
CA MET A 46 9.75 -2.72 11.71
C MET A 46 8.53 -2.88 12.61
N LEU A 47 8.73 -2.97 13.93
CA LEU A 47 7.62 -3.01 14.90
C LEU A 47 6.78 -1.73 14.86
N VAL A 48 7.41 -0.56 14.70
CA VAL A 48 6.70 0.71 14.52
C VAL A 48 5.85 0.70 13.26
N LEU A 49 6.35 0.23 12.12
CA LEU A 49 5.56 0.13 10.89
C LEU A 49 4.33 -0.77 11.05
N VAL A 50 4.46 -1.89 11.78
CA VAL A 50 3.31 -2.77 12.10
C VAL A 50 2.27 -2.03 12.93
N LEU A 51 2.68 -1.36 14.01
CA LEU A 51 1.76 -0.60 14.86
C LEU A 51 1.15 0.60 14.12
N GLN A 52 1.93 1.29 13.30
CA GLN A 52 1.48 2.36 12.43
C GLN A 52 0.36 1.90 11.49
N PHE A 53 0.54 0.73 10.86
CA PHE A 53 -0.46 0.15 9.97
C PHE A 53 -1.74 -0.21 10.72
N VAL A 54 -1.63 -0.92 11.84
CA VAL A 54 -2.80 -1.38 12.61
C VAL A 54 -3.59 -0.21 13.18
N GLU A 55 -2.90 0.83 13.65
CA GLU A 55 -3.52 2.02 14.23
C GLU A 55 -3.87 3.10 13.17
N LYS A 56 -3.57 2.86 11.88
CA LYS A 56 -3.84 3.77 10.75
C LYS A 56 -3.23 5.17 10.92
N LEU A 57 -1.98 5.22 11.38
CA LEU A 57 -1.29 6.47 11.67
C LEU A 57 -0.46 6.97 10.48
N THR A 58 -0.35 8.29 10.33
CA THR A 58 0.64 8.91 9.42
C THR A 58 2.06 8.76 9.99
N ASP A 59 3.10 8.96 9.17
CA ASP A 59 4.49 8.88 9.62
C ASP A 59 4.78 9.86 10.77
N VAL A 60 4.19 11.06 10.72
CA VAL A 60 4.30 12.07 11.79
C VAL A 60 3.63 11.57 13.07
N GLN A 61 2.39 11.07 12.97
CA GLN A 61 1.66 10.54 14.12
C GLN A 61 2.34 9.30 14.72
N ALA A 62 2.97 8.47 13.90
CA ALA A 62 3.72 7.30 14.37
C ALA A 62 4.97 7.73 15.13
N ALA A 63 5.72 8.72 14.64
CA ALA A 63 6.86 9.28 15.35
C ALA A 63 6.45 9.93 16.70
N GLU A 64 5.37 10.71 16.70
CA GLU A 64 4.77 11.26 17.93
C GLU A 64 4.32 10.15 18.89
N ALA A 65 3.70 9.08 18.38
CA ALA A 65 3.30 7.93 19.20
C ALA A 65 4.50 7.24 19.88
N VAL A 66 5.64 7.12 19.21
CA VAL A 66 6.89 6.62 19.81
C VAL A 66 7.36 7.56 20.93
N ALA A 67 7.29 8.87 20.72
CA ALA A 67 7.76 9.87 21.68
C ALA A 67 6.84 10.03 22.90
N GLU A 68 5.53 9.86 22.75
CA GLU A 68 4.56 10.24 23.80
C GLU A 68 3.85 9.04 24.45
N ARG A 69 3.59 7.97 23.70
CA ARG A 69 2.71 6.90 24.19
C ARG A 69 3.50 5.84 24.93
N ILE A 70 3.25 5.74 26.25
CA ILE A 70 3.86 4.76 27.14
C ILE A 70 3.70 3.31 26.62
N GLY A 71 2.57 2.97 25.99
CA GLY A 71 2.35 1.65 25.42
C GLY A 71 3.31 1.31 24.27
N TRP A 72 3.63 2.29 23.42
CA TRP A 72 4.59 2.13 22.32
C TRP A 72 6.02 2.06 22.83
N LYS A 73 6.40 2.94 23.77
CA LYS A 73 7.71 2.87 24.45
C LYS A 73 7.90 1.52 25.16
N TYR A 74 6.86 1.02 25.82
CA TYR A 74 6.86 -0.31 26.41
C TYR A 74 7.08 -1.38 25.35
N ALA A 75 6.32 -1.38 24.25
CA ALA A 75 6.45 -2.36 23.16
C ALA A 75 7.87 -2.38 22.58
N LEU A 76 8.46 -1.21 22.36
CA LEU A 76 9.80 -1.03 21.77
C LEU A 76 10.95 -1.21 22.78
N GLY A 77 10.66 -1.21 24.08
CA GLY A 77 11.68 -1.32 25.14
C GLY A 77 12.47 -0.04 25.35
N LEU A 78 11.86 1.09 24.99
CA LEU A 78 12.47 2.42 25.13
C LEU A 78 12.28 2.96 26.55
N ARG A 79 13.19 3.85 26.93
CA ARG A 79 13.07 4.64 28.16
C ARG A 79 11.93 5.63 28.06
N LEU A 80 11.34 6.01 29.20
CA LEU A 80 10.26 7.01 29.21
C LEU A 80 10.73 8.39 28.73
N GLU A 81 12.01 8.72 28.92
CA GLU A 81 12.61 9.98 28.49
C GLU A 81 13.09 9.96 27.03
N ASP A 82 12.95 8.83 26.33
CA ASP A 82 13.39 8.72 24.94
C ASP A 82 12.57 9.65 24.03
N ALA A 83 13.26 10.47 23.23
CA ALA A 83 12.62 11.47 22.38
C ALA A 83 12.02 10.89 21.08
N GLY A 84 12.20 9.59 20.81
CA GLY A 84 11.80 9.00 19.54
C GLY A 84 12.70 9.48 18.39
N PHE A 85 12.17 9.53 17.17
CA PHE A 85 12.92 9.88 15.95
C PHE A 85 12.11 10.84 15.06
N ASP A 86 12.77 11.42 14.06
CA ASP A 86 12.08 12.20 13.02
C ASP A 86 11.29 11.30 12.05
N SER A 87 10.08 11.73 11.67
CA SER A 87 9.18 10.97 10.79
C SER A 87 9.80 10.50 9.47
N SER A 88 10.80 11.22 8.93
CA SER A 88 11.54 10.81 7.72
C SER A 88 12.26 9.47 7.85
N VAL A 89 12.60 9.05 9.07
CA VAL A 89 13.25 7.75 9.31
C VAL A 89 12.35 6.60 8.84
N LEU A 90 11.02 6.72 8.93
CA LEU A 90 10.09 5.68 8.48
C LEU A 90 10.00 5.58 6.96
N SER A 91 10.04 6.70 6.24
CA SER A 91 10.02 6.69 4.78
C SER A 91 11.35 6.17 4.22
N GLU A 92 12.48 6.56 4.79
CA GLU A 92 13.80 6.00 4.44
C GLU A 92 13.88 4.51 4.72
N PHE A 93 13.36 4.05 5.87
CA PHE A 93 13.37 2.63 6.21
C PHE A 93 12.53 1.81 5.24
N ARG A 94 11.32 2.28 4.87
CA ARG A 94 10.50 1.62 3.85
C ARG A 94 11.19 1.54 2.49
N ALA A 95 11.90 2.60 2.08
CA ALA A 95 12.67 2.58 0.84
C ALA A 95 13.75 1.48 0.85
N ARG A 96 14.47 1.31 1.97
CA ARG A 96 15.46 0.24 2.14
C ARG A 96 14.84 -1.15 2.10
N LEU A 97 13.68 -1.36 2.74
CA LEU A 97 13.00 -2.66 2.70
C LEU A 97 12.62 -3.05 1.26
N ILE A 98 12.18 -2.09 0.44
CA ILE A 98 11.84 -2.32 -0.97
C ILE A 98 13.11 -2.62 -1.79
N GLU A 99 14.16 -1.82 -1.62
CA GLU A 99 15.44 -1.99 -2.33
C GLU A 99 16.07 -3.38 -2.09
N HIS A 100 15.88 -3.93 -0.89
CA HIS A 100 16.46 -5.22 -0.48
C HIS A 100 15.45 -6.39 -0.49
N ASP A 101 14.25 -6.20 -1.06
CA ASP A 101 13.20 -7.22 -1.15
C ASP A 101 12.79 -7.86 0.20
N LEU A 102 12.75 -7.05 1.26
CA LEU A 102 12.38 -7.48 2.61
C LEU A 102 10.93 -7.16 2.99
N SER A 103 10.09 -6.81 2.02
CA SER A 103 8.71 -6.37 2.24
C SER A 103 7.83 -7.43 2.92
N LEU A 104 8.10 -8.71 2.67
CA LEU A 104 7.35 -9.85 3.24
C LEU A 104 7.88 -10.33 4.60
N LEU A 105 9.09 -9.91 4.99
CA LEU A 105 9.74 -10.37 6.22
C LEU A 105 8.84 -10.18 7.46
N ALA A 106 8.16 -9.03 7.53
CA ALA A 106 7.26 -8.72 8.62
C ALA A 106 6.13 -9.73 8.74
N PHE A 107 5.50 -10.04 7.60
CA PHE A 107 4.39 -10.98 7.53
C PHE A 107 4.84 -12.39 7.88
N ASP A 108 5.94 -12.86 7.28
CA ASP A 108 6.46 -14.21 7.49
C ASP A 108 6.82 -14.44 8.96
N ARG A 109 7.48 -13.48 9.60
CA ARG A 109 7.84 -13.58 11.03
C ARG A 109 6.64 -13.56 11.95
N ILE A 110 5.66 -12.70 11.69
CA ILE A 110 4.41 -12.69 12.47
C ILE A 110 3.70 -14.03 12.30
N LEU A 111 3.64 -14.57 11.07
CA LEU A 111 2.99 -15.84 10.78
C LEU A 111 3.70 -17.02 11.45
N GLU A 112 5.03 -17.08 11.38
CA GLU A 112 5.85 -18.07 12.10
C GLU A 112 5.57 -17.99 13.60
N ARG A 113 5.59 -16.78 14.18
CA ARG A 113 5.34 -16.63 15.61
C ARG A 113 3.93 -17.03 16.02
N CYS A 114 2.94 -16.71 15.20
CA CYS A 114 1.57 -17.17 15.41
C CYS A 114 1.46 -18.70 15.36
N ARG A 115 2.23 -19.38 14.51
CA ARG A 115 2.30 -20.86 14.50
C ARG A 115 2.96 -21.41 15.76
N GLU A 116 4.07 -20.82 16.21
CA GLU A 116 4.76 -21.23 17.44
C GLU A 116 3.89 -21.07 18.70
N LEU A 117 2.97 -20.11 18.68
CA LEU A 117 2.00 -19.86 19.75
C LEU A 117 0.69 -20.65 19.57
N ASP A 118 0.62 -21.56 18.61
CA ASP A 118 -0.58 -22.34 18.25
C ASP A 118 -1.82 -21.47 17.93
N LEU A 119 -1.60 -20.19 17.58
CA LEU A 119 -2.65 -19.27 17.11
C LEU A 119 -3.05 -19.57 15.67
N VAL A 120 -2.18 -20.24 14.91
CA VAL A 120 -2.43 -20.70 13.52
C VAL A 120 -1.96 -22.14 13.38
N LYS A 121 -2.88 -23.05 13.05
CA LYS A 121 -2.60 -24.48 12.85
C LYS A 121 -2.32 -24.82 11.38
N ALA A 122 -1.60 -25.92 11.15
CA ALA A 122 -1.40 -26.47 9.81
C ALA A 122 -2.51 -27.48 9.48
N GLY A 123 -3.15 -27.33 8.31
CA GLY A 123 -4.29 -28.17 7.92
C GLY A 123 -5.60 -27.73 8.57
N GLY A 124 -6.64 -28.55 8.45
CA GLY A 124 -8.00 -28.26 8.93
C GLY A 124 -8.98 -27.99 7.80
N LYS A 125 -10.27 -27.91 8.16
CA LYS A 125 -11.32 -27.55 7.22
C LYS A 125 -11.13 -26.09 6.83
N GLN A 126 -10.94 -25.82 5.56
CA GLN A 126 -10.70 -24.45 5.08
C GLN A 126 -11.91 -23.92 4.34
N ARG A 127 -12.29 -22.68 4.64
CA ARG A 127 -13.23 -21.91 3.83
C ARG A 127 -12.46 -20.83 3.11
N THR A 128 -12.57 -20.84 1.78
CA THR A 128 -12.05 -19.74 0.96
C THR A 128 -13.22 -18.86 0.54
N ASP A 129 -13.13 -17.59 0.87
CA ASP A 129 -14.05 -16.56 0.37
C ASP A 129 -13.26 -15.48 -0.37
N SER A 130 -13.94 -14.77 -1.27
CA SER A 130 -13.40 -13.61 -1.97
C SER A 130 -13.86 -12.34 -1.27
N THR A 131 -12.91 -11.59 -0.74
CA THR A 131 -13.14 -10.24 -0.24
C THR A 131 -12.60 -9.20 -1.24
N HIS A 132 -13.05 -7.96 -1.07
CA HIS A 132 -12.51 -6.82 -1.78
C HIS A 132 -11.56 -6.03 -0.89
N VAL A 133 -10.47 -5.54 -1.46
CA VAL A 133 -9.57 -4.60 -0.80
C VAL A 133 -9.70 -3.27 -1.52
N ILE A 134 -10.07 -2.23 -0.77
CA ILE A 134 -10.15 -0.86 -1.28
C ILE A 134 -8.72 -0.32 -1.37
N CYS A 135 -8.34 0.15 -2.56
CA CYS A 135 -7.05 0.78 -2.76
C CYS A 135 -7.04 2.17 -2.11
N ALA A 136 -5.93 2.52 -1.45
CA ALA A 136 -5.73 3.82 -0.82
C ALA A 136 -5.29 4.89 -1.83
N VAL A 137 -6.04 5.04 -2.92
CA VAL A 137 -5.82 6.06 -3.96
C VAL A 137 -7.05 6.95 -4.09
N ARG A 138 -6.84 8.15 -4.63
CA ARG A 138 -7.95 9.06 -4.95
C ARG A 138 -8.72 8.51 -6.14
N ASP A 139 -10.04 8.50 -6.05
CA ASP A 139 -10.92 8.26 -7.20
C ASP A 139 -10.77 9.42 -8.19
N LEU A 140 -10.32 9.10 -9.40
CA LEU A 140 -10.13 10.06 -10.48
C LEU A 140 -11.23 9.91 -11.51
N ASN A 141 -11.86 11.03 -11.89
CA ASN A 141 -12.66 11.03 -13.10
C ASN A 141 -11.75 10.91 -14.34
N ARG A 142 -12.33 10.65 -15.50
CA ARG A 142 -11.57 10.37 -16.73
C ARG A 142 -10.63 11.51 -17.14
N SER A 143 -11.02 12.76 -16.94
CA SER A 143 -10.20 13.93 -17.27
C SER A 143 -9.07 14.13 -16.26
N GLU A 144 -9.38 13.96 -14.97
CA GLU A 144 -8.38 13.98 -13.89
C GLU A 144 -7.36 12.87 -14.06
N LEU A 145 -7.78 11.66 -14.46
CA LEU A 145 -6.87 10.54 -14.71
C LEU A 145 -5.83 10.87 -15.78
N VAL A 146 -6.24 11.52 -16.88
CA VAL A 146 -5.30 11.96 -17.93
C VAL A 146 -4.34 13.01 -17.37
N GLY A 147 -4.87 14.06 -16.73
CA GLY A 147 -4.04 15.14 -16.19
C GLY A 147 -3.07 14.67 -15.10
N GLU A 148 -3.52 13.83 -14.18
CA GLU A 148 -2.67 13.21 -13.14
C GLU A 148 -1.64 12.26 -13.74
N SER A 149 -1.95 11.56 -14.84
CA SER A 149 -0.96 10.71 -15.51
C SER A 149 0.17 11.53 -16.14
N VAL A 150 -0.15 12.70 -16.71
CA VAL A 150 0.86 13.63 -17.21
C VAL A 150 1.69 14.20 -16.05
N ARG A 151 1.03 14.62 -14.97
CA ARG A 151 1.71 15.08 -13.75
C ARG A 151 2.66 14.01 -13.19
N ALA A 152 2.21 12.77 -13.04
CA ALA A 152 3.01 11.68 -12.51
C ALA A 152 4.27 11.44 -13.36
N LEU A 153 4.15 11.52 -14.69
CA LEU A 153 5.33 11.46 -15.57
C LEU A 153 6.25 12.67 -15.37
N CYS A 154 5.71 13.89 -15.25
CA CYS A 154 6.53 15.08 -14.96
C CYS A 154 7.30 14.94 -13.64
N GLU A 155 6.67 14.46 -12.57
CA GLU A 155 7.31 14.28 -11.27
C GLU A 155 8.50 13.32 -11.36
N VAL A 156 8.31 12.18 -12.03
CA VAL A 156 9.39 11.21 -12.22
C VAL A 156 10.49 11.77 -13.11
N LEU A 157 10.15 12.39 -14.25
CA LEU A 157 11.15 13.02 -15.13
C LEU A 157 11.95 14.10 -14.41
N ALA A 158 11.31 14.93 -13.58
CA ALA A 158 11.99 15.94 -12.78
C ALA A 158 12.98 15.33 -11.77
N ALA A 159 12.67 14.15 -11.22
CA ALA A 159 13.54 13.46 -10.27
C ALA A 159 14.71 12.73 -10.95
N VAL A 160 14.48 12.05 -12.08
CA VAL A 160 15.48 11.17 -12.71
C VAL A 160 16.26 11.82 -13.84
N ALA A 161 15.74 12.89 -14.45
CA ALA A 161 16.38 13.64 -15.52
C ALA A 161 16.00 15.14 -15.42
N PRO A 162 16.53 15.88 -14.43
CA PRO A 162 16.08 17.24 -14.10
C PRO A 162 16.18 18.25 -15.24
N ASP A 163 17.09 18.03 -16.19
CA ASP A 163 17.30 18.86 -17.38
C ASP A 163 16.32 18.56 -18.53
N PHE A 164 15.62 17.42 -18.49
CA PHE A 164 14.75 16.95 -19.56
C PHE A 164 13.53 17.87 -19.76
N LEU A 165 12.79 18.18 -18.69
CA LEU A 165 11.60 19.02 -18.78
C LEU A 165 11.92 20.46 -19.23
N PRO A 166 12.93 21.17 -18.67
CA PRO A 166 13.34 22.49 -19.17
C PRO A 166 13.69 22.50 -20.66
N ALA A 167 14.26 21.42 -21.19
CA ALA A 167 14.62 21.31 -22.60
C ALA A 167 13.42 20.98 -23.52
N THR A 168 12.32 20.48 -22.96
CA THR A 168 11.19 19.92 -23.72
C THR A 168 9.96 20.81 -23.73
N VAL A 169 9.69 21.53 -22.63
CA VAL A 169 8.43 22.27 -22.42
C VAL A 169 8.66 23.65 -21.82
N ASP A 170 7.68 24.55 -21.99
CA ASP A 170 7.64 25.81 -21.25
C ASP A 170 7.25 25.55 -19.78
N LEU A 171 8.25 25.55 -18.90
CA LEU A 171 8.07 25.34 -17.46
C LEU A 171 7.13 26.35 -16.80
N THR A 172 6.99 27.57 -17.33
CA THR A 172 6.08 28.58 -16.75
C THR A 172 4.63 28.16 -16.92
N VAL A 173 4.30 27.61 -18.08
CA VAL A 173 2.96 27.10 -18.39
C VAL A 173 2.72 25.77 -17.68
N TRP A 174 3.70 24.88 -17.71
CA TRP A 174 3.58 23.54 -17.14
C TRP A 174 3.56 23.53 -15.62
N ALA A 175 4.34 24.38 -14.95
CA ALA A 175 4.30 24.50 -13.50
C ALA A 175 2.93 25.00 -13.00
N LYS A 176 2.26 25.89 -13.73
CA LYS A 176 0.90 26.32 -13.40
C LYS A 176 -0.13 25.20 -13.58
N ARG A 177 0.03 24.38 -14.62
CA ARG A 177 -0.92 23.32 -14.99
C ARG A 177 -0.77 22.03 -14.18
N TYR A 178 0.48 21.62 -13.94
CA TYR A 178 0.83 20.33 -13.32
C TYR A 178 1.55 20.46 -11.98
N GLY A 179 1.93 21.68 -11.55
CA GLY A 179 2.50 21.91 -10.22
C GLY A 179 1.52 21.66 -9.07
N PRO A 180 0.24 22.06 -9.19
CA PRO A 180 -0.83 21.61 -8.29
C PRO A 180 -1.36 20.22 -8.68
N ARG A 181 -1.97 19.51 -7.72
CA ARG A 181 -2.73 18.29 -8.03
C ARG A 181 -3.90 18.65 -8.95
N VAL A 182 -4.09 17.87 -10.00
CA VAL A 182 -5.21 18.02 -10.94
C VAL A 182 -6.48 17.63 -10.22
N ALA A 183 -7.38 18.59 -10.04
CA ALA A 183 -8.67 18.36 -9.41
C ALA A 183 -9.77 19.13 -10.13
N SER A 184 -10.91 18.48 -10.33
CA SER A 184 -12.08 19.04 -11.01
C SER A 184 -12.73 20.18 -10.24
N TRP A 185 -12.62 20.22 -8.91
CA TRP A 185 -13.19 21.26 -8.06
C TRP A 185 -12.41 22.59 -8.07
N SER A 186 -11.11 22.55 -8.33
CA SER A 186 -10.25 23.74 -8.46
C SER A 186 -10.06 24.19 -9.92
N GLY A 187 -10.79 23.56 -10.84
CA GLY A 187 -10.61 23.68 -12.28
C GLY A 187 -11.64 24.58 -12.99
N PRO A 188 -11.73 24.47 -14.33
CA PRO A 188 -12.64 25.27 -15.12
C PRO A 188 -14.11 25.07 -14.74
N ARG A 189 -14.88 26.16 -14.77
CA ARG A 189 -16.26 26.18 -14.27
C ARG A 189 -17.24 25.60 -15.27
N THR A 190 -16.98 25.76 -16.57
CA THR A 190 -17.89 25.31 -17.62
C THR A 190 -17.48 23.95 -18.20
N GLN A 191 -18.45 23.23 -18.77
CA GLN A 191 -18.18 21.95 -19.42
C GLN A 191 -17.25 22.10 -20.62
N ALA A 192 -17.45 23.14 -21.44
CA ALA A 192 -16.62 23.41 -22.61
C ALA A 192 -15.15 23.66 -22.24
N GLU A 193 -14.88 24.38 -21.15
CA GLU A 193 -13.50 24.58 -20.69
C GLU A 193 -12.89 23.28 -20.13
N ARG A 194 -13.67 22.46 -19.42
CA ARG A 194 -13.22 21.14 -18.96
C ARG A 194 -12.87 20.22 -20.12
N ASP A 195 -13.67 20.23 -21.18
CA ASP A 195 -13.41 19.44 -22.38
C ASP A 195 -12.15 19.92 -23.10
N ARG A 196 -11.97 21.24 -23.26
CA ARG A 196 -10.72 21.82 -23.80
C ARG A 196 -9.50 21.45 -22.97
N LEU A 197 -9.60 21.53 -21.64
CA LEU A 197 -8.51 21.16 -20.73
C LEU A 197 -8.18 19.66 -20.83
N THR A 198 -9.20 18.81 -20.97
CA THR A 198 -9.02 17.37 -21.15
C THR A 198 -8.25 17.05 -22.43
N VAL A 199 -8.58 17.73 -23.54
CA VAL A 199 -7.83 17.62 -24.80
C VAL A 199 -6.42 18.17 -24.63
N GLN A 200 -6.23 19.28 -23.92
CA GLN A 200 -4.91 19.84 -23.64
C GLN A 200 -4.02 18.85 -22.88
N PHE A 201 -4.54 18.17 -21.85
CA PHE A 201 -3.81 17.13 -21.13
C PHE A 201 -3.40 15.98 -22.07
N ALA A 202 -4.26 15.62 -23.01
CA ALA A 202 -3.96 14.58 -24.00
C ALA A 202 -2.80 14.97 -24.92
N LEU A 203 -2.82 16.22 -25.42
CA LEU A 203 -1.77 16.78 -26.27
C LEU A 203 -0.43 16.90 -25.53
N ASP A 204 -0.47 17.39 -24.30
CA ASP A 204 0.70 17.47 -23.42
C ASP A 204 1.30 16.09 -23.16
N GLY A 205 0.45 15.10 -22.87
CA GLY A 205 0.90 13.73 -22.64
C GLY A 205 1.55 13.13 -23.88
N ARG A 206 0.97 13.35 -25.07
CA ARG A 206 1.55 12.92 -26.34
C ARG A 206 2.91 13.58 -26.59
N LEU A 207 3.02 14.89 -26.34
CA LEU A 207 4.27 15.63 -26.46
C LEU A 207 5.37 15.01 -25.60
N LEU A 208 5.10 14.71 -24.32
CA LEU A 208 6.08 14.08 -23.44
C LEU A 208 6.48 12.69 -23.91
N ILE A 209 5.51 11.86 -24.30
CA ILE A 209 5.80 10.51 -24.82
C ILE A 209 6.69 10.61 -26.06
N GLU A 210 6.37 11.49 -27.01
CA GLU A 210 7.17 11.70 -28.21
C GLU A 210 8.58 12.20 -27.88
N ALA A 211 8.72 13.14 -26.94
CA ALA A 211 10.01 13.66 -26.51
C ALA A 211 10.88 12.56 -25.89
N VAL A 212 10.32 11.75 -24.99
CA VAL A 212 10.99 10.59 -24.38
C VAL A 212 11.42 9.57 -25.44
N HIS A 213 10.61 9.35 -26.47
CA HIS A 213 10.96 8.41 -27.55
C HIS A 213 12.00 9.00 -28.52
N LYS A 214 12.03 10.31 -28.74
CA LYS A 214 13.03 10.98 -29.59
C LYS A 214 14.39 11.06 -28.93
N ASP A 215 14.45 11.11 -27.60
CA ASP A 215 15.71 11.10 -26.87
C ASP A 215 16.40 9.73 -26.98
N ARG A 216 17.43 9.67 -27.81
CA ARG A 216 18.25 8.46 -28.00
C ARG A 216 19.34 8.33 -26.94
N GLN A 217 19.76 9.43 -26.32
CA GLN A 217 20.80 9.41 -25.30
C GLN A 217 20.27 8.81 -23.99
N ARG A 218 19.02 9.10 -23.66
CA ARG A 218 18.32 8.62 -22.47
C ARG A 218 17.22 7.62 -22.82
N ALA A 219 17.56 6.62 -23.63
CA ALA A 219 16.59 5.62 -24.10
C ALA A 219 15.89 4.86 -22.95
N TRP A 220 16.56 4.73 -21.80
CA TRP A 220 16.02 4.13 -20.58
C TRP A 220 14.79 4.87 -20.02
N LEU A 221 14.59 6.16 -20.35
CA LEU A 221 13.38 6.90 -19.96
C LEU A 221 12.09 6.26 -20.49
N ARG A 222 12.18 5.50 -21.60
CA ARG A 222 11.04 4.79 -22.19
C ARG A 222 10.56 3.62 -21.32
N GLU A 223 11.43 3.11 -20.46
CA GLU A 223 11.17 1.97 -19.58
C GLU A 223 10.50 2.39 -18.27
N LEU A 224 10.37 3.70 -18.02
CA LEU A 224 9.68 4.21 -16.85
C LEU A 224 8.21 3.73 -16.84
N PRO A 225 7.71 3.16 -15.74
CA PRO A 225 6.33 2.70 -15.62
C PRO A 225 5.30 3.81 -15.95
N GLN A 226 5.62 5.06 -15.62
CA GLN A 226 4.77 6.23 -15.86
C GLN A 226 4.59 6.53 -17.35
N VAL A 227 5.59 6.22 -18.20
CA VAL A 227 5.46 6.35 -19.66
C VAL A 227 4.46 5.32 -20.18
N ALA A 228 4.59 4.06 -19.75
CA ALA A 228 3.65 3.00 -20.12
C ALA A 228 2.23 3.28 -19.59
N ALA A 229 2.12 3.81 -18.36
CA ALA A 229 0.86 4.19 -17.75
C ALA A 229 0.17 5.32 -18.54
N LEU A 230 0.89 6.40 -18.86
CA LEU A 230 0.36 7.51 -19.65
C LEU A 230 -0.08 7.05 -21.05
N CYS A 231 0.73 6.25 -21.74
CA CYS A 231 0.34 5.63 -23.02
C CYS A 231 -0.98 4.86 -22.91
N THR A 232 -1.15 4.07 -21.85
CA THR A 232 -2.37 3.28 -21.61
C THR A 232 -3.56 4.17 -21.32
N VAL A 233 -3.40 5.18 -20.46
CA VAL A 233 -4.43 6.16 -20.13
C VAL A 233 -4.88 6.96 -21.36
N LEU A 234 -3.95 7.35 -22.23
CA LEU A 234 -4.29 8.02 -23.49
C LEU A 234 -5.04 7.09 -24.44
N ARG A 235 -4.60 5.85 -24.65
CA ARG A 235 -5.28 4.87 -25.53
C ARG A 235 -6.69 4.51 -25.06
N GLN A 236 -6.90 4.37 -23.74
CA GLN A 236 -8.24 4.10 -23.19
C GLN A 236 -9.15 5.33 -23.19
N THR A 237 -8.58 6.53 -23.29
CA THR A 237 -9.35 7.79 -23.22
C THR A 237 -9.64 8.40 -24.59
N PHE A 238 -8.71 8.28 -25.54
CA PHE A 238 -8.75 8.96 -26.82
C PHE A 238 -8.58 7.98 -28.00
N LEU A 239 -9.07 8.42 -29.15
CA LEU A 239 -8.75 7.92 -30.48
C LEU A 239 -8.01 9.03 -31.23
N ILE A 240 -7.11 8.61 -32.12
CA ILE A 240 -6.49 9.53 -33.08
C ILE A 240 -7.32 9.42 -34.37
N GLU A 241 -7.84 10.56 -34.82
CA GLU A 241 -8.54 10.67 -36.09
C GLU A 241 -7.73 11.56 -37.03
N THR A 242 -7.47 11.06 -38.23
CA THR A 242 -6.85 11.85 -39.29
C THR A 242 -7.96 12.55 -40.07
N ARG A 243 -7.91 13.87 -40.08
CA ARG A 243 -8.83 14.71 -40.85
C ARG A 243 -8.48 14.68 -42.34
N ALA A 244 -9.41 15.16 -43.17
CA ALA A 244 -9.23 15.25 -44.61
C ALA A 244 -8.04 16.12 -45.05
N ASP A 245 -7.61 17.05 -44.20
CA ASP A 245 -6.42 17.90 -44.39
C ASP A 245 -5.11 17.22 -43.94
N GLY A 246 -5.16 15.95 -43.54
CA GLY A 246 -4.01 15.19 -43.02
C GLY A 246 -3.65 15.49 -41.57
N SER A 247 -4.35 16.41 -40.90
CA SER A 247 -4.10 16.70 -39.48
C SER A 247 -4.66 15.62 -38.57
N GLU A 248 -3.87 15.20 -37.59
CA GLU A 248 -4.32 14.27 -36.55
C GLU A 248 -4.95 15.02 -35.39
N VAL A 249 -6.12 14.57 -34.95
CA VAL A 249 -6.80 15.09 -33.77
C VAL A 249 -7.08 13.99 -32.76
N MET A 250 -6.84 14.31 -31.49
CA MET A 250 -7.21 13.43 -30.38
C MET A 250 -8.67 13.65 -30.03
N ARG A 251 -9.53 12.72 -30.46
CA ARG A 251 -10.94 12.71 -30.07
C ARG A 251 -11.13 11.82 -28.85
N ARG A 252 -11.89 12.28 -27.87
CA ARG A 252 -12.27 11.46 -26.71
C ARG A 252 -13.16 10.30 -27.16
N ARG A 253 -12.89 9.07 -26.68
CA ARG A 253 -13.78 7.93 -26.91
C ARG A 253 -15.11 8.14 -26.18
N THR A 254 -16.18 7.75 -26.84
CA THR A 254 -17.56 7.68 -26.35
C THR A 254 -17.93 6.23 -26.09
N ASP A 255 -19.12 5.99 -25.56
CA ASP A 255 -19.62 4.63 -25.31
C ASP A 255 -19.73 3.80 -26.60
N LYS A 256 -19.88 4.46 -27.76
CA LYS A 256 -19.96 3.83 -29.08
C LYS A 256 -18.61 3.32 -29.59
N ASP A 257 -17.50 3.89 -29.12
CA ASP A 257 -16.15 3.52 -29.56
C ASP A 257 -15.62 2.26 -28.85
N GLY A 258 -16.40 1.74 -27.90
CA GLY A 258 -15.96 0.72 -26.97
C GLY A 258 -14.92 1.23 -25.96
N VAL A 259 -14.77 0.49 -24.87
CA VAL A 259 -13.71 0.70 -23.89
C VAL A 259 -12.81 -0.53 -23.86
N PRO A 260 -11.48 -0.36 -23.64
CA PRO A 260 -10.62 -1.51 -23.42
C PRO A 260 -11.13 -2.41 -22.29
N PRO A 261 -10.85 -3.72 -22.33
CA PRO A 261 -11.19 -4.64 -21.25
C PRO A 261 -10.75 -4.11 -19.89
N GLY A 262 -11.57 -4.33 -18.85
CA GLY A 262 -11.34 -3.77 -17.51
C GLY A 262 -9.94 -4.06 -16.95
N GLN A 263 -9.42 -5.26 -17.19
CA GLN A 263 -8.07 -5.68 -16.77
C GLN A 263 -6.93 -4.84 -17.38
N HIS A 264 -7.14 -4.25 -18.56
CA HIS A 264 -6.16 -3.40 -19.24
C HIS A 264 -6.38 -1.90 -18.97
N ARG A 265 -7.45 -1.53 -18.25
CA ARG A 265 -7.73 -0.14 -17.92
C ARG A 265 -7.04 0.23 -16.62
N LEU A 266 -6.33 1.34 -16.64
CA LEU A 266 -5.78 1.94 -15.44
C LEU A 266 -6.81 2.85 -14.79
N ALA A 267 -6.87 2.80 -13.47
CA ALA A 267 -7.72 3.65 -12.64
C ALA A 267 -6.93 4.72 -11.87
N SER A 268 -5.62 4.50 -11.67
CA SER A 268 -4.70 5.42 -11.01
C SER A 268 -3.34 5.40 -11.73
N PRO A 269 -2.66 6.55 -11.87
CA PRO A 269 -1.28 6.58 -12.34
C PRO A 269 -0.25 6.24 -11.24
N TYR A 270 -0.70 6.16 -9.99
CA TYR A 270 0.15 5.91 -8.81
C TYR A 270 0.08 4.46 -8.30
N ASP A 271 -1.04 3.78 -8.57
CA ASP A 271 -1.21 2.35 -8.33
C ASP A 271 -1.66 1.70 -9.65
N LEU A 272 -0.71 1.08 -10.34
CA LEU A 272 -0.91 0.50 -11.67
C LEU A 272 -1.59 -0.87 -11.64
N ASP A 273 -1.79 -1.46 -10.46
CA ASP A 273 -2.41 -2.78 -10.26
C ASP A 273 -3.86 -2.67 -9.79
N ALA A 274 -4.24 -1.56 -9.16
CA ALA A 274 -5.62 -1.28 -8.78
C ALA A 274 -6.57 -1.25 -9.99
N ARG A 275 -7.72 -1.93 -9.86
CA ARG A 275 -8.78 -1.97 -10.89
C ARG A 275 -10.13 -1.62 -10.29
N TRP A 276 -10.99 -1.02 -11.13
CA TRP A 276 -12.42 -0.95 -10.82
C TRP A 276 -13.04 -2.35 -10.92
N ALA A 277 -13.75 -2.76 -9.88
CA ALA A 277 -14.38 -4.06 -9.78
C ALA A 277 -15.80 -3.95 -9.22
N ALA A 278 -16.63 -4.93 -9.59
CA ALA A 278 -18.00 -5.09 -9.11
C ALA A 278 -18.25 -6.52 -8.61
N LYS A 279 -19.08 -6.67 -7.56
CA LYS A 279 -19.61 -7.94 -7.06
C LYS A 279 -21.02 -7.68 -6.50
N GLY A 280 -22.05 -8.16 -7.20
CA GLY A 280 -23.43 -7.79 -6.91
C GLY A 280 -23.63 -6.27 -7.03
N GLU A 281 -24.13 -5.64 -5.98
CA GLU A 281 -24.32 -4.18 -5.89
C GLU A 281 -23.06 -3.43 -5.41
N THR A 282 -22.03 -4.15 -4.96
CA THR A 282 -20.79 -3.53 -4.46
C THR A 282 -19.88 -3.17 -5.63
N PHE A 283 -19.47 -1.90 -5.70
CA PHE A 283 -18.50 -1.37 -6.67
C PHE A 283 -17.35 -0.72 -5.92
N TRP A 284 -16.11 -1.04 -6.28
CA TRP A 284 -14.92 -0.50 -5.60
C TRP A 284 -13.72 -0.36 -6.54
N LEU A 285 -12.79 0.50 -6.14
CA LEU A 285 -11.47 0.61 -6.72
C LEU A 285 -10.47 -0.15 -5.84
N GLY A 286 -9.82 -1.17 -6.39
CA GLY A 286 -8.72 -1.87 -5.73
C GLY A 286 -8.57 -3.29 -6.21
N TYR A 287 -8.58 -4.23 -5.26
CA TYR A 287 -8.16 -5.61 -5.49
C TYR A 287 -9.26 -6.60 -5.09
N LYS A 288 -9.19 -7.80 -5.67
CA LYS A 288 -9.92 -8.99 -5.21
C LYS A 288 -8.93 -9.86 -4.48
N LEU A 289 -9.21 -10.16 -3.22
CA LEU A 289 -8.39 -11.03 -2.40
C LEU A 289 -9.18 -12.29 -2.08
N HIS A 290 -8.55 -13.45 -2.26
CA HIS A 290 -9.07 -14.69 -1.73
C HIS A 290 -8.51 -14.87 -0.31
N LEU A 291 -9.40 -14.89 0.67
CA LEU A 291 -9.07 -15.18 2.06
C LEU A 291 -9.45 -16.62 2.33
N THR A 292 -8.51 -17.37 2.87
CA THR A 292 -8.74 -18.73 3.35
C THR A 292 -8.63 -18.71 4.86
N GLU A 293 -9.73 -19.00 5.54
CA GLU A 293 -9.77 -19.18 6.99
C GLU A 293 -9.92 -20.66 7.33
N THR A 294 -9.44 -21.04 8.52
CA THR A 294 -9.66 -22.37 9.08
C THR A 294 -10.99 -22.36 9.82
N CYS A 295 -11.91 -23.24 9.42
CA CYS A 295 -13.25 -23.43 9.96
C CYS A 295 -13.37 -24.83 10.56
N ASP A 296 -12.43 -25.21 11.42
CA ASP A 296 -12.62 -26.39 12.25
C ASP A 296 -13.79 -26.12 13.20
N ASP A 297 -14.63 -27.12 13.44
CA ASP A 297 -15.67 -27.00 14.47
C ASP A 297 -14.96 -26.69 15.80
N PRO A 298 -15.47 -25.74 16.62
CA PRO A 298 -14.84 -25.42 17.89
C PRO A 298 -14.66 -26.73 18.66
N LEU A 299 -13.45 -26.96 19.16
CA LEU A 299 -13.13 -28.13 19.97
C LEU A 299 -14.25 -28.35 20.98
N ASP A 300 -14.92 -29.50 20.93
CA ASP A 300 -15.81 -29.98 21.99
C ASP A 300 -14.98 -30.08 23.26
N ALA A 301 -14.90 -28.96 23.99
CA ALA A 301 -14.09 -28.83 25.21
C ALA A 301 -14.61 -29.67 26.38
N ASP A 302 -15.66 -30.47 26.15
CA ASP A 302 -16.30 -31.32 27.16
C ASP A 302 -16.02 -32.83 26.98
N ALA A 303 -15.31 -33.28 25.94
CA ALA A 303 -15.10 -34.72 25.72
C ALA A 303 -13.94 -35.34 26.55
N ASP A 304 -12.97 -34.53 27.01
CA ASP A 304 -11.81 -35.03 27.77
C ASP A 304 -11.94 -34.90 29.30
N ALA A 305 -13.02 -34.30 29.81
CA ALA A 305 -13.28 -34.22 31.25
C ALA A 305 -13.90 -35.52 31.84
N ASP A 306 -14.49 -36.38 31.00
CA ASP A 306 -15.23 -37.57 31.46
C ASP A 306 -14.38 -38.86 31.43
N SER A 307 -13.26 -38.87 30.68
CA SER A 307 -12.31 -40.01 30.69
C SER A 307 -11.44 -40.05 31.95
N ALA A 308 -11.31 -38.91 32.67
CA ALA A 308 -10.55 -38.81 33.92
C ALA A 308 -11.38 -39.15 35.19
N ARG A 309 -12.70 -39.33 35.09
CA ARG A 309 -13.58 -39.59 36.25
C ARG A 309 -14.01 -41.05 36.45
N LEU A 310 -13.64 -41.95 35.54
CA LEU A 310 -13.97 -43.38 35.63
C LEU A 310 -12.81 -44.27 36.13
N GLY A 311 -11.68 -43.69 36.55
CA GLY A 311 -10.48 -44.43 36.99
C GLY A 311 -10.31 -44.68 38.49
N THR A 312 -11.14 -44.12 39.38
CA THR A 312 -10.92 -44.21 40.83
C THR A 312 -12.21 -44.46 41.62
N ALA A 313 -12.76 -45.66 41.52
CA ALA A 313 -13.71 -46.17 42.53
C ALA A 313 -13.62 -47.70 42.62
N GLY A 314 -12.42 -48.20 42.95
CA GLY A 314 -12.18 -49.60 43.32
C GLY A 314 -11.98 -49.73 44.83
N GLY A 315 -13.06 -50.12 45.52
CA GLY A 315 -13.03 -51.03 46.67
C GLY A 315 -12.64 -50.49 48.05
N VAL A 316 -13.61 -50.47 48.98
CA VAL A 316 -13.45 -51.06 50.33
C VAL A 316 -14.80 -51.67 50.73
N GLY A 317 -14.80 -52.99 50.99
CA GLY A 317 -15.93 -53.71 51.55
C GLY A 317 -15.89 -53.81 53.08
N SER A 318 -17.01 -54.28 53.64
CA SER A 318 -17.24 -54.91 54.97
C SER A 318 -18.56 -54.36 55.54
N GLY A 319 -19.57 -55.12 55.97
CA GLY A 319 -19.75 -56.56 56.16
C GLY A 319 -21.16 -56.80 56.76
N ARG A 320 -21.67 -58.03 56.55
CA ARG A 320 -22.49 -58.88 57.44
C ARG A 320 -23.29 -58.17 58.56
N THR A 321 -24.59 -58.38 58.75
CA THR A 321 -25.46 -59.58 58.70
C THR A 321 -26.90 -59.17 58.48
#